data_AF-A0A3D5CLQ6-F1
#
_entry.id   AF-A0A3D5CLQ6-F1
#
_cell.length_a   1.000
_cell.length_b   1.000
_cell.length_c   1.000
_cell.angle_alpha   90.00
_cell.angle_beta   90.00
_cell.angle_gamma   90.00
#
_symmetry.space_group_name_H-M   'P 1'
#
loop_
_entity.id
_entity.type
_entity.pdbx_description
1 polymer ?
#
loop_
_entity_poly.entity_id
_entity_poly.type
_entity_poly.pdbx_seq_one_letter_code
_entity_poly.pdbx_strand_id
1 'polypeptide(L)'
;MSKTPNVVLILTDDQGYGDIACHGNSVLNTPNLDHMYSNSVRLTDFHVDPMCSPSRAALLTGRYSARTGVWSTLTGRYIMREDENTLAEVFNSSGYRT
;
A
#
# COMPACT_ATOMS: atom_id res chain seq x y z
N MET A 1 5.63 27.07 12.23
CA MET A 1 5.19 25.72 12.63
C MET A 1 4.79 24.97 11.36
N SER A 2 5.35 23.79 11.10
CA SER A 2 4.92 22.95 9.99
C SER A 2 3.50 22.46 10.27
N LYS A 3 2.56 22.72 9.36
CA LYS A 3 1.19 22.19 9.45
C LYS A 3 1.24 20.67 9.31
N THR A 4 0.56 19.94 10.20
CA THR A 4 0.39 18.49 10.06
C THR A 4 -0.34 18.19 8.75
N PRO A 5 0.26 17.43 7.81
CA PRO A 5 -0.38 17.13 6.53
C PRO A 5 -1.51 16.12 6.72
N ASN A 6 -2.46 16.07 5.78
CA ASN A 6 -3.34 14.92 5.66
C ASN A 6 -2.62 13.83 4.86
N VAL A 7 -2.74 12.57 5.29
CA VAL A 7 -2.14 11.43 4.59
C VAL A 7 -3.26 10.59 3.98
N VAL A 8 -3.18 10.35 2.67
CA VAL A 8 -4.15 9.53 1.93
C VAL A 8 -3.37 8.40 1.27
N LEU A 9 -3.69 7.16 1.65
CA LEU A 9 -3.11 5.96 1.06
C LEU A 9 -4.09 5.37 0.04
N ILE A 10 -3.71 5.38 -1.23
CA ILE A 10 -4.48 4.75 -2.32
C ILE A 10 -3.79 3.43 -2.66
N LEU A 11 -4.49 2.32 -2.46
CA LEU A 11 -4.01 0.97 -2.76
C LEU A 11 -4.96 0.32 -3.78
N THR A 12 -4.45 0.01 -4.95
CA THR A 12 -5.15 -0.78 -5.97
C THR A 12 -4.97 -2.28 -5.71
N ASP A 13 -5.92 -3.09 -6.19
CA ASP A 13 -5.88 -4.55 -6.06
C ASP A 13 -5.55 -5.16 -7.43
N ASP A 14 -4.61 -6.10 -7.46
CA ASP A 14 -4.15 -6.83 -8.65
C ASP A 14 -3.75 -5.95 -9.86
N GLN A 15 -3.32 -4.71 -9.64
CA GLN A 15 -2.84 -3.83 -10.69
C GLN A 15 -1.39 -4.17 -11.09
N GLY A 16 -1.18 -4.48 -12.37
CA GLY A 16 0.14 -4.71 -12.95
C GLY A 16 0.89 -3.41 -13.21
N TYR A 17 2.23 -3.48 -13.23
CA TYR A 17 3.09 -2.33 -13.55
C TYR A 17 2.75 -1.73 -14.93
N GLY A 18 2.38 -2.58 -15.90
CA GLY A 18 2.01 -2.17 -17.24
C GLY A 18 0.56 -1.70 -17.42
N ASP A 19 -0.26 -1.61 -16.36
CA ASP A 19 -1.67 -1.23 -16.48
C ASP A 19 -1.90 0.28 -16.48
N ILE A 20 -0.87 1.08 -16.24
CA ILE A 20 -0.96 2.55 -16.19
C ILE A 20 -0.48 3.13 -17.53
N ALA A 21 -1.26 4.05 -18.11
CA ALA A 21 -0.94 4.65 -19.42
C ALA A 21 0.45 5.32 -19.42
N CYS A 22 0.79 6.05 -18.36
CA CYS A 22 2.12 6.65 -18.22
C CYS A 22 3.28 5.64 -18.10
N HIS A 23 3.02 4.34 -17.89
CA HIS A 23 4.00 3.27 -17.95
C HIS A 23 4.10 2.61 -19.34
N GLY A 24 3.43 3.17 -20.36
CA GLY A 24 3.49 2.72 -21.75
C GLY A 24 2.28 1.92 -22.21
N ASN A 25 1.22 1.82 -21.41
CA ASN A 25 -0.02 1.18 -21.85
C ASN A 25 -0.76 2.04 -22.88
N SER A 26 -0.92 1.55 -24.10
CA SER A 26 -1.59 2.27 -25.20
C SER A 26 -3.11 2.05 -25.27
N VAL A 27 -3.66 1.17 -24.43
CA VAL A 27 -5.07 0.75 -24.47
C VAL A 27 -5.86 1.36 -23.32
N LEU A 28 -5.29 1.35 -22.11
CA LEU A 28 -5.95 1.87 -20.92
C LEU A 28 -5.81 3.39 -20.82
N ASN A 29 -6.89 4.04 -20.40
CA ASN A 29 -6.93 5.49 -20.18
C ASN A 29 -6.94 5.78 -18.68
N THR A 30 -5.83 6.26 -18.12
CA THR A 30 -5.66 6.53 -16.68
C THR A 30 -5.38 8.01 -16.37
N PRO A 31 -6.18 8.97 -16.85
CA PRO A 31 -5.81 10.39 -16.88
C PRO A 31 -5.52 10.99 -15.49
N ASN A 32 -6.22 10.54 -14.45
CA ASN A 32 -5.97 11.01 -13.07
C ASN A 32 -4.64 10.47 -12.52
N LEU A 33 -4.27 9.23 -12.83
CA LEU A 33 -2.98 8.65 -12.45
C LEU A 33 -1.85 9.29 -13.27
N ASP A 34 -2.09 9.59 -14.54
CA ASP A 34 -1.11 10.26 -15.40
C ASP A 34 -0.83 11.69 -14.92
N HIS A 35 -1.88 12.41 -14.49
CA HIS A 35 -1.72 13.73 -13.86
C HIS A 35 -0.99 13.64 -12.51
N MET A 36 -1.25 12.61 -11.71
CA MET A 36 -0.50 12.37 -10.47
C MET A 36 0.96 12.03 -10.77
N TYR A 37 1.23 11.22 -11.80
CA TYR A 37 2.56 10.81 -12.23
C TYR A 37 3.46 12.00 -12.59
N SER A 38 2.94 13.03 -13.27
CA SER A 38 3.72 14.21 -13.66
C SER A 38 4.06 15.15 -12.49
N ASN A 39 3.29 15.08 -11.38
CA ASN A 39 3.42 15.96 -10.23
C ASN A 39 3.99 15.28 -8.97
N SER A 40 4.43 14.01 -9.07
CA SER A 40 4.83 13.21 -7.91
C SER A 40 6.26 12.66 -8.04
N VAL A 41 6.84 12.29 -6.90
CA VAL A 41 7.98 11.37 -6.86
C VAL A 41 7.49 9.98 -7.26
N ARG A 42 8.33 9.23 -7.99
CA ARG A 42 7.99 7.93 -8.55
C ARG A 42 9.04 6.90 -8.19
N LEU A 43 8.59 5.71 -7.86
CA LEU A 43 9.44 4.57 -7.62
C LEU A 43 9.38 3.67 -8.86
N THR A 44 10.49 3.53 -9.56
CA THR A 44 10.60 2.63 -10.73
C THR A 44 10.98 1.21 -10.33
N ASP A 45 11.28 1.00 -9.05
CA ASP A 45 11.62 -0.28 -8.46
C ASP A 45 10.95 -0.37 -7.07
N PHE A 46 9.72 -0.88 -7.04
CA PHE A 46 8.89 -1.01 -5.85
C PHE A 46 8.36 -2.45 -5.75
N HIS A 47 8.56 -3.08 -4.61
CA HIS A 47 8.26 -4.50 -4.42
C HIS A 47 7.32 -4.73 -3.24
N VAL A 48 6.52 -5.79 -3.38
CA VAL A 48 5.55 -6.25 -2.38
C VAL A 48 5.58 -7.78 -2.31
N ASP A 49 4.96 -8.34 -1.28
CA ASP A 49 4.66 -9.77 -1.27
C ASP A 49 3.69 -10.12 -2.42
N PRO A 50 3.83 -11.31 -3.05
CA PRO A 50 3.10 -11.66 -4.27
C PRO A 50 1.63 -12.06 -4.05
N MET A 51 1.04 -11.70 -2.90
CA MET A 51 -0.32 -12.06 -2.51
C MET A 51 -0.99 -10.96 -1.70
N CYS A 52 -2.32 -10.84 -1.81
CA CYS A 52 -3.09 -9.76 -1.22
C CYS A 52 -2.94 -9.65 0.31
N SER A 53 -3.21 -10.71 1.08
CA SER A 53 -3.14 -10.65 2.55
C SER A 53 -1.73 -10.38 3.07
N PRO A 54 -0.67 -11.09 2.61
CA PRO A 54 0.71 -10.79 3.02
C PRO A 54 1.14 -9.35 2.67
N SER A 55 0.86 -8.88 1.46
CA SER A 55 1.21 -7.52 1.02
C SER A 55 0.54 -6.45 1.88
N ARG A 56 -0.76 -6.61 2.17
CA ARG A 56 -1.53 -5.70 3.02
C ARG A 56 -1.04 -5.73 4.47
N ALA A 57 -0.70 -6.90 5.00
CA ALA A 57 -0.15 -7.02 6.35
C ALA A 57 1.23 -6.35 6.47
N ALA A 58 2.10 -6.53 5.47
CA ALA A 58 3.39 -5.86 5.43
C ALA A 58 3.26 -4.34 5.32
N LEU A 59 2.36 -3.86 4.45
CA LEU A 59 2.05 -2.43 4.29
C LEU A 59 1.56 -1.79 5.60
N LEU A 60 0.63 -2.46 6.29
CA LEU A 60 0.03 -1.92 7.51
C LEU A 60 0.99 -1.94 8.69
N THR A 61 1.92 -2.88 8.77
CA THR A 61 2.79 -3.05 9.96
C THR A 61 4.22 -2.56 9.75
N GLY A 62 4.64 -2.33 8.50
CA GLY A 62 6.03 -2.06 8.14
C GLY A 62 6.97 -3.24 8.38
N ARG A 63 6.44 -4.46 8.51
CA ARG A 63 7.20 -5.68 8.83
C ARG A 63 7.04 -6.71 7.71
N TYR A 64 8.02 -7.60 7.57
CA TYR A 64 7.84 -8.77 6.70
C TYR A 64 6.59 -9.55 7.12
N SER A 65 5.72 -9.86 6.18
CA SER A 65 4.42 -10.51 6.39
C SER A 65 4.53 -11.83 7.19
N ALA A 66 5.57 -12.63 6.94
CA ALA A 66 5.86 -13.82 7.74
C ALA A 66 6.03 -13.55 9.25
N ARG A 67 6.44 -12.34 9.65
CA ARG A 67 6.58 -11.93 11.05
C ARG A 67 5.25 -11.50 11.67
N THR A 68 4.25 -11.15 10.88
CA THR A 68 2.93 -10.68 11.35
C THR A 68 1.91 -11.80 11.51
N GLY A 69 2.30 -13.03 11.18
CA GLY A 69 1.41 -14.19 11.12
C GLY A 69 0.71 -14.38 9.76
N VAL A 70 0.88 -13.43 8.84
CA VAL A 70 0.22 -13.44 7.53
C VAL A 70 1.20 -13.87 6.44
N TRP A 71 1.13 -15.10 5.97
CA TRP A 71 2.05 -15.61 4.94
C TRP A 71 1.37 -16.39 3.81
N SER A 72 0.04 -16.47 3.84
CA SER A 72 -0.78 -17.05 2.77
C SER A 72 -2.18 -16.45 2.81
N THR A 73 -2.93 -16.58 1.72
CA THR A 73 -4.33 -16.15 1.60
C THR A 73 -5.32 -17.25 1.96
N LEU A 74 -4.82 -18.45 2.26
CA LEU A 74 -5.64 -19.64 2.48
C LEU A 74 -5.53 -20.13 3.93
N THR A 75 -6.47 -21.01 4.32
CA THR A 75 -6.34 -21.84 5.54
C THR A 75 -6.07 -21.05 6.83
N GLY A 76 -6.68 -19.86 6.98
CA GLY A 76 -6.52 -19.01 8.18
C GLY A 76 -5.16 -18.32 8.31
N ARG A 77 -4.26 -18.48 7.34
CA ARG A 77 -2.94 -17.82 7.32
C ARG A 77 -2.97 -16.38 6.81
N TYR A 78 -4.18 -15.84 6.64
CA TYR A 78 -4.46 -14.45 6.27
C TYR A 78 -4.78 -13.56 7.48
N ILE A 79 -4.81 -14.12 8.69
CA ILE A 79 -5.17 -13.41 9.92
C ILE A 79 -3.89 -12.82 10.54
N MET A 80 -3.88 -11.50 10.68
CA MET A 80 -2.80 -10.78 11.35
C MET A 80 -2.87 -11.00 12.86
N ARG A 81 -1.71 -11.12 13.52
CA ARG A 81 -1.69 -11.21 14.98
C ARG A 81 -2.23 -9.92 15.60
N GLU A 82 -2.94 -10.07 16.70
CA GLU A 82 -3.61 -8.96 17.40
C GLU A 82 -2.64 -7.99 18.07
N ASP A 83 -1.39 -8.38 18.29
CA ASP A 83 -0.34 -7.57 18.91
C ASP A 83 0.51 -6.77 17.91
N GLU A 84 0.20 -6.85 16.61
CA GLU A 84 0.87 -6.05 15.59
C GLU A 84 0.37 -4.60 15.63
N ASN A 85 1.30 -3.65 15.68
CA ASN A 85 0.98 -2.22 15.63
C ASN A 85 0.89 -1.75 14.18
N THR A 86 -0.26 -1.22 13.80
CA THR A 86 -0.57 -0.81 12.44
C THR A 86 -0.25 0.66 12.19
N LEU A 87 -0.12 1.01 10.91
CA LEU A 87 0.03 2.37 10.43
C LEU A 87 -1.06 3.27 11.01
N ALA A 88 -2.32 2.80 11.02
CA ALA A 88 -3.45 3.53 11.57
C ALA A 88 -3.29 3.81 13.07
N GLU A 89 -2.86 2.85 13.88
CA GLU A 89 -2.62 3.04 15.31
C GLU A 89 -1.48 4.02 15.58
N VAL A 90 -0.41 3.96 14.78
CA VAL A 90 0.69 4.93 14.82
C VAL A 90 0.18 6.35 14.51
N PHE A 91 -0.62 6.51 13.45
CA PHE A 91 -1.21 7.81 13.09
C PHE A 91 -2.18 8.32 14.18
N ASN A 92 -3.06 7.45 14.69
CA ASN A 92 -4.01 7.78 15.75
C ASN A 92 -3.30 8.24 17.04
N SER A 93 -2.26 7.52 17.46
CA SER A 93 -1.44 7.90 18.62
C SER A 93 -0.74 9.26 18.46
N SER A 94 -0.55 9.69 17.21
CA SER A 94 0.06 10.98 16.84
C SER A 94 -0.98 12.08 16.60
N GLY A 95 -2.26 11.86 16.94
CA GLY A 95 -3.33 12.84 16.86
C GLY A 95 -4.03 12.95 15.50
N TYR A 96 -3.78 12.02 14.59
CA TYR A 96 -4.55 11.93 13.35
C TYR A 96 -5.89 11.25 13.60
N ARG A 97 -6.89 11.60 12.77
CA ARG A 97 -8.14 10.84 12.69
C ARG A 97 -7.94 9.76 11.63
N THR A 98 -7.96 8.51 12.07
CA THR A 98 -7.87 7.31 11.24
C THR A 98 -9.18 6.56 11.23
#